data_AF-A0A4U8VZJ8-F1
#
_entry.id   AF-A0A4U8VZJ8-F1
#
_cell.length_a   1.000
_cell.length_b   1.000
_cell.length_c   1.000
_cell.angle_alpha   90.00
_cell.angle_beta   90.00
_cell.angle_gamma   90.00
#
_symmetry.space_group_name_H-M   'P 1'
#
loop_
_entity.id
_entity.type
_entity.pdbx_description
1 polymer ?
#
loop_
_entity_poly.entity_id
_entity_poly.type
_entity_poly.pdbx_seq_one_letter_code
_entity_poly.pdbx_strand_id
1 'polypeptide(L)' 'MKLELLLAVLRRGEHRLEHDFTALSARHHAEHEIHYVAGDLAGWSHDHLTRLERVGPRHRALARPADSLRSITAHYSDG' A
#
# COMPACT_ATOMS: atom_id res chain seq x y z
N MET A 1 0.05 -3.23 17.25
CA MET A 1 0.59 -4.16 16.25
C MET A 1 -0.52 -4.85 15.42
N LYS A 2 -1.38 -4.06 14.77
CA LYS A 2 -2.42 -4.51 13.80
C LYS A 2 -2.65 -3.43 12.74
N LEU A 3 -2.65 -2.17 13.18
CA LEU A 3 -2.86 -1.01 12.31
C LEU A 3 -1.77 -0.87 11.23
N GLU A 4 -0.47 -0.99 11.57
CA GLU A 4 0.61 -0.96 10.55
C GLU A 4 0.43 -2.00 9.45
N LEU A 5 0.08 -3.23 9.84
CA LEU A 5 -0.15 -4.31 8.89
C LEU A 5 -1.37 -4.02 8.02
N LEU A 6 -2.46 -3.53 8.62
CA LEU A 6 -3.66 -3.13 7.89
C LEU A 6 -3.34 -2.01 6.88
N LEU A 7 -2.57 -0.99 7.27
CA LEU A 7 -2.14 0.09 6.38
C LEU A 7 -1.28 -0.41 5.23
N ALA A 8 -0.36 -1.36 5.49
CA ALA A 8 0.47 -1.96 4.46
C ALA A 8 -0.35 -2.81 3.46
N VAL A 9 -1.30 -3.60 3.97
CA VAL A 9 -2.22 -4.38 3.14
C VAL A 9 -3.12 -3.47 2.31
N LEU A 10 -3.69 -2.42 2.92
CA LEU A 10 -4.54 -1.46 2.22
C LEU A 10 -3.77 -0.72 1.13
N ARG A 11 -2.56 -0.22 1.42
CA ARG A 11 -1.69 0.42 0.42
C ARG A 11 -1.40 -0.52 -0.76
N ARG A 12 -1.14 -1.81 -0.50
CA ARG A 12 -0.93 -2.79 -1.58
C ARG A 12 -2.21 -3.01 -2.40
N GLY A 13 -3.37 -3.04 -1.75
CA GLY A 13 -4.67 -3.15 -2.40
C GLY A 13 -4.94 -1.98 -3.33
N GLU A 14 -4.78 -0.74 -2.83
CA GLU A 14 -5.02 0.47 -3.63
C GLU A 14 -4.09 0.58 -4.83
N HIS A 15 -2.79 0.27 -4.66
CA HIS A 15 -1.85 0.23 -5.80
C HIS A 15 -2.23 -0.83 -6.84
N ARG A 16 -2.78 -1.96 -6.42
CA ARG A 16 -3.25 -2.98 -7.37
C ARG A 16 -4.49 -2.49 -8.11
N LEU A 17 -5.44 -1.89 -7.41
CA LEU A 17 -6.67 -1.36 -8.02
C LEU A 17 -6.36 -0.23 -9.01
N GLU A 18 -5.49 0.71 -8.65
CA GLU A 18 -5.03 1.77 -9.56
C GLU A 18 -4.48 1.17 -10.86
N HIS A 19 -3.61 0.17 -10.76
CA HIS A 19 -3.03 -0.50 -11.92
C HIS A 19 -4.10 -1.24 -12.76
N ASP A 20 -4.95 -2.03 -12.12
CA ASP A 20 -5.97 -2.86 -12.78
C ASP A 20 -7.02 -1.97 -13.48
N PHE A 21 -7.45 -0.88 -12.84
CA PHE A 21 -8.39 0.08 -13.42
C PHE A 21 -7.76 0.92 -14.54
N THR A 22 -6.49 1.33 -14.41
CA THR A 22 -5.77 2.01 -15.51
C THR A 22 -5.70 1.10 -16.74
N ALA A 23 -5.36 -0.18 -16.54
CA ALA A 23 -5.31 -1.15 -17.62
C ALA A 23 -6.70 -1.40 -18.23
N LEU A 24 -7.75 -1.50 -17.40
CA LEU A 24 -9.13 -1.66 -17.87
C LEU A 24 -9.58 -0.45 -18.70
N SER A 25 -9.34 0.77 -18.22
CA SER A 25 -9.66 2.01 -18.92
C SER A 25 -9.00 2.07 -20.30
N ALA A 26 -7.70 1.74 -20.38
CA ALA A 26 -6.97 1.72 -21.65
C ALA A 26 -7.50 0.65 -22.62
N ARG A 27 -7.82 -0.55 -22.11
CA ARG A 27 -8.33 -1.65 -22.93
C ARG A 27 -9.70 -1.35 -23.54
N HIS A 28 -10.55 -0.61 -22.84
CA HIS A 28 -11.93 -0.31 -23.25
C HIS A 28 -12.12 1.12 -23.77
N HIS A 29 -11.10 1.75 -24.36
CA HIS A 29 -11.18 3.13 -24.87
C HIS A 29 -12.31 3.40 -25.88
N ALA A 30 -12.84 2.36 -26.55
CA ALA A 30 -14.00 2.48 -27.44
C ALA A 30 -15.36 2.43 -26.70
N GLU A 31 -15.42 1.79 -25.53
CA GLU A 31 -16.60 1.67 -24.67
C GLU A 31 -16.55 2.80 -23.64
N HIS A 32 -17.14 3.94 -24.00
CA HIS A 32 -16.99 5.21 -23.27
C HIS A 32 -17.26 5.09 -21.77
N GLU A 33 -18.36 4.45 -21.37
CA GLU A 33 -18.71 4.32 -19.95
C GLU A 33 -17.66 3.54 -19.16
N ILE A 34 -17.18 2.42 -19.70
CA ILE A 34 -16.14 1.60 -19.05
C ILE A 34 -14.83 2.38 -18.98
N HIS A 35 -14.45 3.06 -20.07
CA HIS A 35 -13.22 3.86 -20.11
C HIS A 35 -13.19 4.92 -19.01
N TYR A 36 -14.25 5.73 -18.90
CA TYR A 36 -14.31 6.82 -17.94
C TYR A 36 -14.48 6.32 -16.50
N VAL A 37 -15.38 5.37 -16.25
CA VAL A 37 -15.58 4.83 -14.89
C VAL A 37 -14.32 4.15 -14.38
N ALA A 38 -13.63 3.36 -15.22
CA ALA A 38 -12.35 2.77 -14.81
C ALA A 38 -11.28 3.84 -14.59
N GLY A 39 -11.24 4.90 -15.39
CA GLY A 39 -10.34 6.04 -15.17
C GLY A 39 -10.58 6.74 -13.83
N ASP A 40 -11.85 7.01 -13.50
CA ASP A 40 -12.24 7.65 -12.23
C ASP A 40 -11.87 6.78 -11.03
N LEU A 41 -12.11 5.46 -11.12
CA LEU A 41 -11.74 4.52 -10.06
C LEU A 41 -10.23 4.42 -9.87
N ALA A 42 -9.45 4.45 -10.95
CA ALA A 42 -7.99 4.51 -10.87
C ALA A 42 -7.54 5.79 -10.14
N GLY A 43 -8.14 6.94 -10.47
CA GLY A 43 -7.90 8.21 -9.80
C GLY A 43 -8.24 8.17 -8.30
N TRP A 44 -9.36 7.56 -7.92
CA TRP A 44 -9.72 7.40 -6.50
C TRP A 44 -8.75 6.51 -5.74
N SER A 45 -8.29 5.39 -6.32
CA SER A 45 -7.27 4.54 -5.70
C SER A 45 -5.93 5.28 -5.52
N HIS A 46 -5.53 6.10 -6.48
CA HIS A 46 -4.34 6.96 -6.36
C HIS A 46 -4.47 7.99 -5.22
N ASP A 47 -5.63 8.66 -5.13
CA ASP A 47 -5.93 9.59 -4.04
C ASP A 47 -5.89 8.90 -2.67
N HIS A 48 -6.38 7.67 -2.60
CA HIS A 48 -6.32 6.87 -1.38
C HIS A 48 -4.88 6.53 -1.00
N LEU A 49 -4.01 6.14 -1.94
CA LEU A 49 -2.58 5.96 -1.70
C LEU A 49 -1.95 7.21 -1.10
N THR A 50 -2.19 8.37 -1.70
CA THR A 50 -1.67 9.65 -1.22
C THR A 50 -2.13 9.95 0.21
N ARG A 51 -3.40 9.67 0.53
CA ARG A 51 -3.95 9.82 1.88
C ARG A 51 -3.30 8.86 2.88
N LEU A 52 -3.08 7.61 2.49
CA LEU A 52 -2.41 6.60 3.33
C LEU A 52 -0.95 6.96 3.59
N GLU A 53 -0.23 7.45 2.59
CA GLU A 53 1.16 7.88 2.71
C GLU A 53 1.32 9.12 3.60
N ARG A 54 0.32 9.99 3.64
CA ARG A 54 0.29 11.11 4.60
C ARG A 54 0.12 10.65 6.05
N VAL A 55 -0.52 9.50 6.27
CA VAL A 55 -0.83 8.97 7.61
C VAL A 55 0.25 7.98 8.08
N GLY A 56 0.83 7.19 7.17
CA GLY A 56 1.85 6.18 7.45
C GLY A 56 3.07 6.64 8.27
N PRO A 57 3.66 7.83 8.05
CA PRO A 57 4.77 8.35 8.85
C PRO A 57 4.42 8.52 10.34
N ARG A 58 3.17 8.87 10.66
CA ARG A 58 2.70 9.01 12.05
C ARG A 58 2.63 7.68 12.79
N HIS A 59 2.52 6.60 12.03
CA HIS A 59 2.34 5.23 12.48
C HIS A 59 3.67 4.45 12.48
N ARG A 60 4.58 4.78 11.54
CA ARG A 60 5.97 4.31 11.49
C ARG A 60 6.78 4.70 12.74
N ALA A 61 6.52 5.87 13.34
CA ALA A 61 7.25 6.35 14.52
C ALA A 61 7.02 5.50 15.80
N LEU A 62 5.94 4.73 15.86
CA LEU A 62 5.63 3.81 16.97
C LEU A 62 6.15 2.38 16.72
N ALA A 63 6.81 2.13 15.58
CA ALA A 63 7.27 0.81 15.15
C ALA A 63 8.78 0.54 15.40
N ARG A 64 9.47 1.35 16.22
CA ARG A 64 10.80 1.01 16.75
C ARG A 64 10.61 0.62 18.23
N PRO A 65 10.71 -0.68 18.59
CA PRO A 65 11.92 -1.47 18.40
C PRO A 65 11.66 -2.93 17.96
N ALA A 66 12.01 -3.27 16.72
CA ALA A 66 12.18 -4.67 16.29
C ALA A 66 13.65 -5.01 15.94
N ASP A 67 14.56 -4.04 16.15
CA ASP A 67 16.00 -4.22 15.88
C ASP A 67 16.76 -4.82 17.09
N SER A 68 16.10 -4.94 18.24
CA SER A 68 16.66 -5.51 19.47
C SER A 68 16.71 -7.04 19.47
N LEU A 69 15.96 -7.73 18.61
CA LEU A 69 15.97 -9.19 18.53
C LEU A 69 17.15 -9.75 17.72
N ARG A 70 17.78 -8.95 16.83
CA ARG A 70 18.99 -9.37 16.12
C ARG A 70 20.25 -9.34 16.99
N SER A 71 20.27 -8.51 18.05
CA SER A 71 21.40 -8.47 19.00
C SER A 71 21.39 -9.65 19.99
N ILE A 72 20.22 -10.23 20.29
CA ILE A 72 20.11 -11.35 21.23
C ILE A 72 20.51 -12.67 20.56
N THR A 73 20.16 -12.86 19.29
CA THR A 73 20.52 -14.08 18.55
C THR A 73 21.99 -14.09 18.10
N ALA A 74 22.63 -12.93 17.94
CA ALA A 74 24.05 -12.84 17.58
C ALA A 74 25.01 -13.25 18.71
N HIS A 75 24.53 -13.37 19.96
CA HIS A 75 25.36 -13.70 21.12
C HIS A 75 25.36 -15.20 21.50
N TYR A 76 24.67 -16.05 20.73
CA TYR A 76 24.46 -17.48 21.04
C TYR A 76 25.14 -18.45 20.06
N SER A 77 26.05 -17.98 19.20
CA SER A 77 26.76 -18.82 18.21
C SER A 77 28.24 -19.03 18.50
N ASP A 78 28.69 -18.80 19.73
CA ASP A 78 30.04 -19.18 20.16
C ASP A 78 29.92 -19.95 21.49
N GLY A 79 29.99 -21.28 21.40
CA GLY A 79 29.79 -22.22 22.50
C GLY A 79 29.79 -23.66 22.01
#